data_AF-A0A970M3H6-F1
#
_entry.id   AF-A0A970M3H6-F1
#
_cell.length_a   1.000
_cell.length_b   1.000
_cell.length_c   1.000
_cell.angle_alpha   90.00
_cell.angle_beta   90.00
_cell.angle_gamma   90.00
#
_symmetry.space_group_name_H-M   'P 1'
#
loop_
_entity.id
_entity.type
_entity.pdbx_description
1 polymer ?
#
loop_
_entity_poly.entity_id
_entity_poly.type
_entity_poly.pdbx_seq_one_letter_code
_entity_poly.pdbx_strand_id
1 'polypeptide(L)'
;MKNEKRVCRKLAVSLVVLVVFFFAGTAPAQVTGATQGSVALNLASLLGVSLPANATGQNAVDALSALGISPESGWNANATADSNFISSLYKAVLTAFNTGKIAPKSGAHAPSSLVAAACTSANISQSSCVDAIRNAGGSGDAAAQGAGFGLSAPGGPIYYGPGFDGTRPGSGGGGGGVTPRPTPSPSH
;
A
#
# COMPACT_ATOMS: atom_id res chain seq x y z
N MET A 1 -59.59 24.91 -5.74
CA MET A 1 -58.26 25.52 -5.97
C MET A 1 -57.21 25.30 -4.86
N LYS A 2 -57.46 24.50 -3.79
CA LYS A 2 -56.49 24.27 -2.69
C LYS A 2 -55.63 23.00 -2.85
N ASN A 3 -56.02 22.12 -3.78
CA ASN A 3 -55.38 20.81 -3.99
C ASN A 3 -54.30 20.84 -5.08
N GLU A 4 -54.38 21.74 -6.06
CA GLU A 4 -53.38 21.86 -7.14
C GLU A 4 -52.02 22.33 -6.63
N LYS A 5 -52.00 23.23 -5.64
CA LYS A 5 -50.75 23.71 -5.01
C LYS A 5 -50.00 22.59 -4.26
N ARG A 6 -50.69 21.54 -3.80
CA ARG A 6 -50.05 20.39 -3.12
C ARG A 6 -49.42 19.41 -4.10
N VAL A 7 -49.98 19.29 -5.30
CA VAL A 7 -49.47 18.38 -6.35
C VAL A 7 -48.19 18.94 -6.96
N CYS A 8 -48.14 20.24 -7.28
CA CYS A 8 -46.92 20.87 -7.81
C CYS A 8 -45.73 20.84 -6.82
N ARG A 9 -45.98 20.96 -5.50
CA ARG A 9 -44.93 20.83 -4.49
C ARG A 9 -44.37 19.41 -4.40
N LYS A 10 -45.20 18.38 -4.54
CA LYS A 10 -44.74 16.97 -4.52
C LYS A 10 -43.94 16.61 -5.77
N LEU A 11 -44.35 17.13 -6.93
CA LEU A 11 -43.63 16.96 -8.20
C LEU A 11 -42.27 17.66 -8.19
N ALA A 12 -42.18 18.88 -7.66
CA ALA A 12 -40.93 19.61 -7.54
C ALA A 12 -39.93 18.93 -6.59
N VAL A 13 -40.39 18.43 -5.44
CA VAL A 13 -39.52 17.71 -4.48
C VAL A 13 -39.04 16.37 -5.05
N SER A 14 -39.92 15.65 -5.75
CA SER A 14 -39.55 14.39 -6.41
C SER A 14 -38.54 14.62 -7.54
N LEU A 15 -38.65 15.72 -8.29
CA LEU A 15 -37.70 16.07 -9.35
C LEU A 15 -36.32 16.45 -8.77
N VAL A 16 -36.28 17.19 -7.66
CA VAL A 16 -35.02 17.54 -6.98
C VAL A 16 -34.31 16.30 -6.41
N VAL A 17 -35.05 15.38 -5.79
CA VAL A 17 -34.47 14.10 -5.32
C VAL A 17 -33.91 13.26 -6.47
N LEU A 18 -34.57 13.27 -7.63
CA LEU A 18 -34.14 12.52 -8.81
C LEU A 18 -32.91 13.15 -9.48
N VAL A 19 -32.81 14.49 -9.50
CA VAL A 19 -31.62 15.22 -9.98
C VAL A 19 -30.42 15.04 -9.02
N VAL A 20 -30.63 14.99 -7.71
CA VAL A 20 -29.58 14.67 -6.74
C VAL A 20 -29.07 13.22 -6.92
N PHE A 21 -29.96 12.28 -7.24
CA PHE A 21 -29.55 10.90 -7.59
C PHE A 21 -28.86 10.79 -8.95
N PHE A 22 -29.15 11.67 -9.91
CA PHE A 22 -28.50 11.68 -11.23
C PHE A 22 -27.15 12.42 -11.26
N PHE A 23 -26.90 13.34 -10.32
CA PHE A 23 -25.59 13.98 -10.11
C PHE A 23 -24.70 13.27 -9.09
N ALA A 24 -25.19 12.18 -8.47
CA ALA A 24 -24.31 11.15 -7.95
C ALA A 24 -23.67 10.48 -9.18
N GLY A 25 -22.59 11.09 -9.68
CA GLY A 25 -21.86 10.64 -10.85
C GLY A 25 -21.70 9.13 -10.79
N THR A 26 -21.89 8.48 -11.94
CA THR A 26 -21.59 7.06 -12.11
C THR A 26 -20.26 6.79 -11.42
N ALA A 27 -20.32 6.20 -10.23
CA ALA A 27 -19.13 5.71 -9.57
C ALA A 27 -18.46 4.84 -10.64
N PRO A 28 -17.19 5.09 -10.99
CA PRO A 28 -16.50 4.14 -11.85
C PRO A 28 -16.73 2.79 -11.21
N ALA A 29 -17.26 1.83 -11.98
CA ALA A 29 -17.57 0.49 -11.51
C ALA A 29 -16.44 0.07 -10.58
N GLN A 30 -16.73 0.05 -9.27
CA GLN A 30 -15.71 -0.23 -8.28
C GLN A 30 -15.30 -1.66 -8.56
N VAL A 31 -14.12 -1.84 -9.16
CA VAL A 31 -13.35 -3.06 -8.98
C VAL A 31 -13.43 -3.32 -7.49
N THR A 32 -14.00 -4.45 -7.09
CA THR A 32 -14.20 -4.86 -5.69
C THR A 32 -12.96 -4.45 -4.90
N GLY A 33 -13.06 -3.29 -4.24
CA GLY A 33 -11.88 -2.49 -3.94
C GLY A 33 -11.07 -3.17 -2.86
N ALA A 34 -9.76 -3.27 -3.06
CA ALA A 34 -8.85 -3.72 -2.02
C ALA A 34 -9.19 -3.00 -0.71
N THR A 35 -9.54 -3.76 0.32
CA THR A 35 -9.87 -3.18 1.62
C THR A 35 -8.60 -2.94 2.42
N GLN A 36 -8.64 -2.01 3.37
CA GLN A 36 -7.51 -1.81 4.29
C GLN A 36 -7.17 -3.11 5.04
N GLY A 37 -8.16 -3.95 5.34
CA GLY A 37 -7.95 -5.26 5.94
C GLY A 37 -7.17 -6.23 5.04
N SER A 38 -7.40 -6.20 3.73
CA SER A 38 -6.61 -7.00 2.77
C SER A 38 -5.16 -6.52 2.67
N VAL A 39 -4.92 -5.20 2.71
CA VAL A 39 -3.57 -4.64 2.79
C VAL A 39 -2.89 -5.02 4.10
N ALA A 40 -3.63 -4.98 5.22
CA ALA A 40 -3.13 -5.36 6.53
C ALA A 40 -2.68 -6.82 6.58
N LEU A 41 -3.46 -7.76 6.02
CA LEU A 41 -3.09 -9.18 5.94
C LEU A 41 -1.79 -9.39 5.17
N ASN A 42 -1.66 -8.75 4.01
CA ASN A 42 -0.46 -8.86 3.19
C ASN A 42 0.76 -8.22 3.88
N LEU A 43 0.58 -7.06 4.52
CA LEU A 43 1.65 -6.39 5.27
C LEU A 43 2.10 -7.22 6.48
N ALA A 44 1.17 -7.79 7.24
CA ALA A 44 1.47 -8.67 8.37
C ALA A 44 2.27 -9.90 7.92
N SER A 45 1.91 -10.50 6.79
CA SER A 45 2.66 -11.61 6.19
C SER A 45 4.09 -11.20 5.80
N LEU A 46 4.26 -10.04 5.15
CA LEU A 46 5.58 -9.51 4.75
C LEU A 46 6.48 -9.18 5.95
N LEU A 47 5.87 -8.74 7.05
CA LEU A 47 6.56 -8.47 8.31
C LEU A 47 6.80 -9.75 9.14
N GLY A 48 6.30 -10.91 8.69
CA GLY A 48 6.43 -12.18 9.40
C GLY A 48 5.62 -12.25 10.69
N VAL A 49 4.56 -11.46 10.81
CA VAL A 49 3.67 -11.46 11.97
C VAL A 49 2.84 -12.73 11.97
N SER A 50 2.92 -13.50 13.05
CA SER A 50 2.12 -14.71 13.21
C SER A 50 0.66 -14.33 13.47
N LEU A 51 -0.21 -14.67 12.53
CA LEU A 51 -1.66 -14.50 12.66
C LEU A 51 -2.32 -15.86 12.95
N PRO A 52 -3.50 -15.87 13.61
CA PRO A 52 -4.24 -17.11 13.86
C PRO A 52 -4.65 -17.80 12.54
N ALA A 53 -4.92 -19.10 12.60
CA ALA A 53 -5.50 -19.83 11.47
C ALA A 53 -6.83 -19.18 11.07
N ASN A 54 -7.03 -18.94 9.75
CA ASN A 54 -8.17 -18.19 9.19
C ASN A 54 -8.25 -16.72 9.63
N ALA A 55 -7.11 -16.07 9.84
CA ALA A 55 -7.05 -14.66 10.18
C ALA A 55 -7.81 -13.78 9.18
N THR A 56 -8.59 -12.86 9.74
CA THR A 56 -9.32 -11.83 9.00
C THR A 56 -8.48 -10.57 8.87
N GLY A 57 -8.94 -9.62 8.03
CA GLY A 57 -8.35 -8.29 7.95
C GLY A 57 -8.29 -7.58 9.30
N GLN A 58 -9.29 -7.79 10.18
CA GLN A 58 -9.28 -7.20 11.51
C GLN A 58 -8.18 -7.80 12.40
N ASN A 59 -7.96 -9.11 12.34
CA ASN A 59 -6.87 -9.74 13.11
C ASN A 59 -5.49 -9.19 12.70
N ALA A 60 -5.29 -8.93 11.40
CA ALA A 60 -4.06 -8.33 10.91
C ALA A 60 -3.93 -6.86 11.36
N VAL A 61 -5.01 -6.09 11.31
CA VAL A 61 -5.06 -4.71 11.82
C VAL A 61 -4.66 -4.66 13.31
N ASP A 62 -5.23 -5.54 14.13
CA ASP A 62 -4.96 -5.57 15.56
C ASP A 62 -3.48 -5.89 15.84
N ALA A 63 -2.92 -6.88 15.11
CA ALA A 63 -1.52 -7.26 15.25
C ALA A 63 -0.54 -6.16 14.78
N LEU A 64 -0.84 -5.50 13.65
CA LEU A 64 -0.02 -4.38 13.16
C LEU A 64 -0.10 -3.16 14.10
N SER A 65 -1.27 -2.91 14.68
CA SER A 65 -1.45 -1.84 15.67
C SER A 65 -0.64 -2.10 16.94
N ALA A 66 -0.56 -3.36 17.38
CA ALA A 66 0.30 -3.76 18.50
C ALA A 66 1.80 -3.54 18.22
N LEU A 67 2.22 -3.61 16.95
CA LEU A 67 3.58 -3.25 16.50
C LEU A 67 3.78 -1.74 16.34
N GLY A 68 2.77 -0.92 16.64
CA GLY A 68 2.81 0.53 16.49
C GLY A 68 2.59 1.01 15.05
N ILE A 69 2.12 0.16 14.14
CA ILE A 69 1.76 0.53 12.78
C ILE A 69 0.28 0.92 12.77
N SER A 70 0.02 2.20 13.00
CA SER A 70 -1.31 2.81 12.89
C SER A 70 -1.25 3.99 11.93
N PRO A 71 -1.95 3.95 10.78
CA PRO A 71 -2.16 5.14 9.96
C PRO A 71 -2.77 6.27 10.79
N GLU A 72 -2.47 7.52 10.44
CA GLU A 72 -3.02 8.74 11.05
C GLU A 72 -4.55 8.77 10.97
N SER A 73 -5.13 8.24 9.89
CA SER A 73 -6.59 8.12 9.72
C SER A 73 -7.22 7.00 10.57
N GLY A 74 -6.41 6.22 11.27
CA GLY A 74 -6.81 4.96 11.90
C GLY A 74 -7.03 3.84 10.88
N TRP A 75 -7.20 2.63 11.42
CA TRP A 75 -7.56 1.45 10.64
C TRP A 75 -9.07 1.30 10.53
N ASN A 76 -9.55 0.98 9.33
CA ASN A 76 -10.88 0.45 9.10
C ASN A 76 -10.79 -0.72 8.12
N ALA A 77 -10.78 -1.95 8.65
CA ALA A 77 -10.54 -3.17 7.86
C ALA A 77 -11.51 -3.36 6.68
N ASN A 78 -12.69 -2.76 6.74
CA ASN A 78 -13.74 -2.85 5.71
C ASN A 78 -13.75 -1.66 4.74
N ALA A 79 -13.04 -0.58 5.05
CA ALA A 79 -12.94 0.57 4.16
C ALA A 79 -12.02 0.26 2.97
N THR A 80 -12.22 0.99 1.89
CA THR A 80 -11.33 0.97 0.72
C THR A 80 -9.93 1.47 1.11
N ALA A 81 -8.90 0.80 0.61
CA ALA A 81 -7.52 1.25 0.72
C ALA A 81 -7.22 2.27 -0.39
N ASP A 82 -7.60 3.52 -0.15
CA ASP A 82 -7.35 4.63 -1.08
C ASP A 82 -5.92 5.21 -0.96
N SER A 83 -5.59 6.17 -1.84
CA SER A 83 -4.27 6.80 -1.86
C SER A 83 -3.91 7.53 -0.55
N ASN A 84 -4.90 8.07 0.17
CA ASN A 84 -4.66 8.79 1.43
C ASN A 84 -4.30 7.79 2.53
N PHE A 85 -5.04 6.69 2.60
CA PHE A 85 -4.74 5.57 3.48
C PHE A 85 -3.35 5.00 3.19
N ILE A 86 -2.99 4.74 1.93
CA ILE A 86 -1.67 4.19 1.57
C ILE A 86 -0.54 5.16 1.99
N SER A 87 -0.73 6.45 1.75
CA SER A 87 0.23 7.51 2.15
C SER A 87 0.43 7.53 3.66
N SER A 88 -0.65 7.42 4.42
CA SER A 88 -0.65 7.40 5.88
C SER A 88 -0.05 6.12 6.44
N LEU A 89 -0.36 4.97 5.84
CA LEU A 89 0.22 3.67 6.16
C LEU A 89 1.74 3.69 5.96
N TYR A 90 2.22 4.28 4.86
CA TYR A 90 3.66 4.42 4.62
C TYR A 90 4.36 5.16 5.76
N LYS A 91 3.81 6.29 6.23
CA LYS A 91 4.39 7.04 7.36
C LYS A 91 4.40 6.21 8.65
N ALA A 92 3.33 5.45 8.91
CA ALA A 92 3.24 4.58 10.07
C ALA A 92 4.31 3.46 10.02
N VAL A 93 4.47 2.81 8.87
CA VAL A 93 5.49 1.77 8.66
C VAL A 93 6.90 2.36 8.76
N LEU A 94 7.15 3.53 8.16
CA LEU A 94 8.43 4.25 8.27
C LEU A 94 8.76 4.58 9.73
N THR A 95 7.78 5.04 10.50
CA THR A 95 7.96 5.35 11.92
C THR A 95 8.27 4.09 12.73
N ALA A 96 7.52 3.01 12.52
CA ALA A 96 7.77 1.72 13.18
C ALA A 96 9.16 1.17 12.82
N PHE A 97 9.59 1.34 11.57
CA PHE A 97 10.91 0.93 11.10
C PHE A 97 12.02 1.74 11.77
N ASN A 98 11.91 3.08 11.76
CA ASN A 98 12.92 3.97 12.35
C ASN A 98 13.02 3.85 13.88
N THR A 99 11.92 3.43 14.54
CA THR A 99 11.90 3.18 15.98
C THR A 99 12.30 1.74 16.35
N GLY A 100 12.66 0.91 15.37
CA GLY A 100 13.09 -0.48 15.59
C GLY A 100 11.98 -1.43 16.02
N LYS A 101 10.70 -1.02 15.93
CA LYS A 101 9.54 -1.87 16.27
C LYS A 101 9.26 -2.95 15.24
N ILE A 102 9.68 -2.72 14.00
CA ILE A 102 9.66 -3.72 12.93
C ILE A 102 11.06 -3.92 12.38
N ALA A 103 11.45 -5.18 12.25
CA ALA A 103 12.61 -5.58 11.47
C ALA A 103 12.06 -6.32 10.24
N PRO A 104 12.26 -5.79 9.02
CA PRO A 104 11.85 -6.53 7.83
C PRO A 104 12.55 -7.88 7.80
N LYS A 105 11.82 -8.92 7.39
CA LYS A 105 12.44 -10.19 7.07
C LYS A 105 13.45 -9.98 5.94
N SER A 106 14.61 -10.63 6.02
CA SER A 106 15.74 -10.44 5.09
C SER A 106 15.26 -10.47 3.64
N GLY A 107 15.42 -9.35 2.92
CA GLY A 107 14.98 -9.19 1.52
C GLY A 107 13.94 -8.09 1.26
N ALA A 108 13.31 -7.54 2.31
CA ALA A 108 12.48 -6.32 2.19
C ALA A 108 13.30 -5.08 2.56
N HIS A 109 13.79 -4.36 1.56
CA HIS A 109 14.91 -3.43 1.74
C HIS A 109 14.54 -1.99 2.15
N ALA A 110 13.25 -1.63 2.18
CA ALA A 110 12.80 -0.31 2.67
C ALA A 110 11.29 -0.29 3.00
N PRO A 111 10.83 0.61 3.91
CA PRO A 111 9.40 0.84 4.17
C PRO A 111 8.56 1.06 2.90
N SER A 112 9.11 1.79 1.91
CA SER A 112 8.44 2.00 0.61
C SER A 112 8.19 0.70 -0.15
N SER A 113 9.15 -0.23 -0.16
CA SER A 113 9.00 -1.53 -0.82
C SER A 113 7.97 -2.43 -0.13
N LEU A 114 7.95 -2.44 1.20
CA LEU A 114 7.02 -3.23 2.01
C LEU A 114 5.56 -2.81 1.77
N VAL A 115 5.30 -1.50 1.83
CA VAL A 115 3.95 -0.97 1.65
C VAL A 115 3.48 -1.20 0.22
N ALA A 116 4.34 -0.96 -0.77
CA ALA A 116 3.98 -1.19 -2.17
C ALA A 116 3.69 -2.67 -2.48
N ALA A 117 4.48 -3.60 -1.93
CA ALA A 117 4.23 -5.03 -2.03
C ALA A 117 2.89 -5.40 -1.40
N ALA A 118 2.62 -4.93 -0.17
CA ALA A 118 1.36 -5.21 0.52
C ALA A 118 0.14 -4.70 -0.24
N CYS A 119 0.22 -3.49 -0.81
CA CYS A 119 -0.87 -2.90 -1.57
C CYS A 119 -1.12 -3.62 -2.90
N THR A 120 -0.06 -3.98 -3.63
CA THR A 120 -0.21 -4.72 -4.91
C THR A 120 -0.70 -6.15 -4.70
N SER A 121 -0.24 -6.86 -3.65
CA SER A 121 -0.80 -8.16 -3.28
C SER A 121 -2.27 -8.08 -2.82
N ALA A 122 -2.74 -6.89 -2.43
CA ALA A 122 -4.14 -6.62 -2.17
C ALA A 122 -4.94 -6.29 -3.45
N ASN A 123 -4.35 -6.42 -4.64
CA ASN A 123 -4.92 -6.06 -5.95
C ASN A 123 -5.12 -4.55 -6.18
N ILE A 124 -4.34 -3.70 -5.49
CA ILE A 124 -4.24 -2.27 -5.84
C ILE A 124 -3.25 -2.11 -6.99
N SER A 125 -3.56 -1.23 -7.95
CA SER A 125 -2.66 -1.02 -9.09
C SER A 125 -1.29 -0.50 -8.64
N GLN A 126 -0.23 -1.03 -9.26
CA GLN A 126 1.15 -0.65 -8.95
C GLN A 126 1.37 0.88 -9.03
N SER A 127 0.84 1.54 -10.07
CA SER A 127 0.98 2.99 -10.23
C SER A 127 0.36 3.75 -9.06
N SER A 128 -0.86 3.38 -8.64
CA SER A 128 -1.54 4.02 -7.51
C SER A 128 -0.77 3.84 -6.19
N CYS A 129 -0.19 2.67 -5.94
CA CYS A 129 0.63 2.44 -4.75
C CYS A 129 1.91 3.29 -4.76
N VAL A 130 2.63 3.29 -5.88
CA VAL A 130 3.90 4.01 -6.03
C VAL A 130 3.68 5.52 -5.92
N ASP A 131 2.64 6.06 -6.56
CA ASP A 131 2.35 7.48 -6.52
C ASP A 131 1.92 7.94 -5.12
N ALA A 132 1.10 7.16 -4.42
CA ALA A 132 0.73 7.44 -3.03
C ALA A 132 1.97 7.48 -2.11
N ILE A 133 2.87 6.49 -2.22
CA ILE A 133 4.10 6.43 -1.41
C ILE A 133 5.04 7.60 -1.76
N ARG A 134 5.20 7.93 -3.04
CA ARG A 134 6.01 9.07 -3.49
C ARG A 134 5.45 10.39 -2.94
N ASN A 135 4.14 10.59 -3.02
CA ASN A 135 3.47 11.79 -2.50
C ASN A 135 3.59 11.91 -0.98
N ALA A 136 3.73 10.77 -0.27
CA ALA A 136 3.99 10.74 1.16
C ALA A 136 5.47 10.97 1.55
N GLY A 137 6.36 11.24 0.57
CA GLY A 137 7.79 11.47 0.77
C GLY A 137 8.65 10.20 0.73
N GLY A 138 8.11 9.07 0.25
CA GLY A 138 8.85 7.82 0.08
C GLY A 138 9.61 7.70 -1.22
N SER A 139 10.45 6.66 -1.32
CA SER A 139 11.21 6.38 -2.54
C SER A 139 10.32 5.69 -3.59
N GLY A 140 10.12 6.36 -4.73
CA GLY A 140 9.36 5.81 -5.85
C GLY A 140 10.00 4.55 -6.45
N ASP A 141 11.33 4.50 -6.55
CA ASP A 141 12.05 3.34 -7.10
C ASP A 141 11.92 2.11 -6.19
N ALA A 142 12.09 2.30 -4.87
CA ALA A 142 11.92 1.22 -3.90
C ALA A 142 10.46 0.74 -3.84
N ALA A 143 9.50 1.66 -3.96
CA ALA A 143 8.09 1.31 -4.07
C ALA A 143 7.80 0.52 -5.36
N ALA A 144 8.36 0.92 -6.50
CA ALA A 144 8.16 0.23 -7.77
C ALA A 144 8.73 -1.20 -7.74
N GLN A 145 9.91 -1.39 -7.12
CA GLN A 145 10.48 -2.72 -6.88
C GLN A 145 9.59 -3.56 -5.96
N GLY A 146 9.15 -2.99 -4.84
CA GLY A 146 8.20 -3.60 -3.90
C GLY A 146 6.93 -4.10 -4.56
N ALA A 147 6.31 -3.24 -5.35
CA ALA A 147 5.10 -3.54 -6.10
C ALA A 147 5.27 -4.71 -7.08
N GLY A 148 6.44 -4.84 -7.71
CA GLY A 148 6.76 -5.97 -8.58
C GLY A 148 6.75 -7.32 -7.85
N PHE A 149 7.19 -7.36 -6.59
CA PHE A 149 7.11 -8.57 -5.76
C PHE A 149 5.68 -8.93 -5.40
N GLY A 150 4.84 -7.93 -5.07
CA GLY A 150 3.47 -8.18 -4.61
C GLY A 150 2.56 -8.78 -5.69
N LEU A 151 2.84 -8.53 -6.97
CA LEU A 151 2.13 -9.11 -8.12
C LEU A 151 2.49 -10.59 -8.39
N SER A 152 3.64 -11.06 -7.91
CA SER A 152 4.11 -12.44 -8.11
C SER A 152 3.63 -13.40 -7.02
N ALA A 153 2.86 -12.92 -6.03
CA ALA A 153 2.43 -13.69 -4.86
C ALA A 153 0.90 -13.90 -4.80
N PRO A 154 0.28 -14.70 -5.68
CA PRO A 154 -1.05 -15.24 -5.39
C PRO A 154 -0.90 -16.57 -4.63
N GLY A 155 -1.14 -16.56 -3.32
CA GLY A 155 -1.44 -17.75 -2.51
C GLY A 155 -0.29 -18.70 -2.16
N GLY A 156 0.95 -18.44 -2.58
CA GLY A 156 2.14 -19.21 -2.19
C GLY A 156 2.97 -18.51 -1.11
N PRO A 157 3.81 -19.24 -0.35
CA PRO A 157 4.77 -18.63 0.56
C PRO A 157 5.66 -17.66 -0.22
N ILE A 158 5.80 -16.43 0.29
CA ILE A 158 6.66 -15.41 -0.33
C ILE A 158 8.10 -15.95 -0.33
N TYR A 159 8.56 -16.34 -1.52
CA TYR A 159 9.91 -16.83 -1.73
C TYR A 159 10.83 -15.61 -1.82
N TYR A 160 11.42 -15.23 -0.69
CA TYR A 160 12.53 -14.30 -0.66
C TYR A 160 13.75 -14.99 -1.29
N GLY A 161 13.95 -14.79 -2.60
CA GLY A 161 15.16 -15.26 -3.27
C GLY A 161 16.41 -14.64 -2.62
N PRO A 162 17.49 -15.41 -2.42
CA PRO A 162 18.72 -14.88 -1.87
C PRO A 162 19.43 -14.04 -2.93
N GLY A 163 19.73 -12.78 -2.61
CA GLY A 163 20.74 -12.00 -3.31
C GLY A 163 20.22 -11.06 -4.38
N PHE A 164 19.88 -9.84 -3.97
CA PHE A 164 20.25 -8.67 -4.75
C PHE A 164 21.21 -7.83 -3.91
N ASP A 165 22.48 -8.16 -4.07
CA ASP A 165 23.59 -7.42 -3.51
C ASP A 165 23.70 -6.08 -4.26
N GLY A 166 23.05 -5.04 -3.71
CA GLY A 166 23.39 -3.62 -3.83
C GLY A 166 23.58 -2.97 -5.21
N THR A 167 23.47 -3.67 -6.33
CA THR A 167 23.81 -3.14 -7.66
C THR A 167 22.57 -2.78 -8.46
N ARG A 168 22.10 -1.56 -8.19
CA ARG A 168 21.41 -0.62 -9.07
C ARG A 168 21.41 -1.02 -10.57
N PRO A 169 20.28 -0.89 -11.28
CA PRO A 169 20.24 -0.23 -12.57
C PRO A 169 19.87 1.23 -12.31
N GLY A 170 20.87 2.11 -12.30
CA GLY A 170 20.64 3.54 -12.18
C GLY A 170 19.98 4.09 -13.44
N SER A 171 18.90 4.86 -13.27
CA SER A 171 18.65 5.99 -14.17
C SER A 171 19.37 7.21 -13.61
N GLY A 172 20.54 7.51 -14.17
CA GLY A 172 21.34 8.66 -13.79
C GLY A 172 22.69 8.61 -14.50
N GLY A 173 22.79 9.34 -15.60
CA GLY A 173 24.00 9.46 -16.39
C GLY A 173 25.14 10.17 -15.66
N GLY A 174 26.33 10.09 -16.27
CA GLY A 174 27.51 10.87 -15.88
C GLY A 174 28.72 9.99 -15.59
N GLY A 175 29.69 10.00 -16.50
CA GLY A 175 30.90 9.18 -16.46
C GLY A 175 31.92 9.60 -15.41
N GLY A 176 32.91 8.74 -15.21
CA GLY A 176 34.06 9.00 -14.35
C GLY A 176 34.72 7.70 -13.90
N GLY A 177 35.60 7.15 -14.72
CA GLY A 177 36.33 5.91 -14.43
C GLY A 177 37.29 6.05 -13.25
N VAL A 178 37.32 5.02 -12.41
CA VAL A 178 38.45 4.70 -11.54
C VAL A 178 38.64 3.19 -11.58
N THR A 179 39.73 2.76 -12.20
CA THR A 179 40.22 1.39 -12.20
C THR A 179 40.66 1.00 -10.78
N PRO A 180 40.23 -0.15 -10.24
CA PRO A 180 40.78 -0.67 -8.98
C PRO A 180 42.19 -1.19 -9.20
N ARG A 181 43.14 -0.65 -8.43
CA ARG A 181 44.52 -1.16 -8.29
C ARG A 181 44.48 -2.49 -7.52
N PRO A 182 45.09 -3.59 -8.02
CA PRO A 182 45.15 -4.84 -7.27
C PRO A 182 46.16 -4.73 -6.11
N THR A 183 45.75 -5.16 -4.92
CA THR A 183 46.61 -5.37 -3.75
C THR A 183 47.33 -6.73 -3.85
N PRO A 184 48.62 -6.83 -3.47
CA PRO A 184 49.32 -8.11 -3.42
C PRO A 184 48.89 -8.95 -2.21
N SER A 185 48.69 -10.25 -2.43
CA SER A 185 48.44 -11.26 -1.39
C SER A 185 49.70 -11.51 -0.53
N PRO A 186 49.55 -11.79 0.78
CA PRO A 186 50.66 -12.23 1.61
C PRO A 186 50.90 -13.74 1.43
N SER A 187 52.15 -14.09 1.12
CA SER A 187 52.66 -15.46 1.07
C SER A 187 53.00 -15.97 2.48
N HIS A 188 52.52 -17.18 2.79
CA HIS A 188 53.16 -18.09 3.76
C HIS A 188 54.15 -18.99 3.02
#